data_AF-A0AAN0JN92-F1
#
_entry.id   AF-A0AAN0JN92-F1
#
_cell.length_a   1.000
_cell.length_b   1.000
_cell.length_c   1.000
_cell.angle_alpha   90.00
_cell.angle_beta   90.00
_cell.angle_gamma   90.00
#
_symmetry.space_group_name_H-M   'P 1'
#
loop_
_entity.id
_entity.type
_entity.pdbx_description
1 polymer ?
#
loop_
_entity_poly.entity_id
_entity_poly.type
_entity_poly.pdbx_seq_one_letter_code
_entity_poly.pdbx_strand_id
1 'polypeptide(L)'
;MAYAGLVYYEEKRAEDLVTFAAAKDLNALLEFIKKDCSHAERGQNILFRFKNFDGYIELRLDAPQDEPFTGWSIKPHLKPCRFLRCDVDKFGEANYPLPSTCLISVYGSPGAVPSLHYSIPLDGVADPKTLFIHRSLRTTPSLTSNR
;
A
#
# COMPACT_ATOMS: atom_id res chain seq x y z
N MET A 1 13.44 17.75 1.81
CA MET A 1 13.29 16.79 2.92
C MET A 1 12.92 15.43 2.33
N ALA A 2 13.51 14.33 2.81
CA ALA A 2 13.12 12.98 2.41
C ALA A 2 12.07 12.43 3.37
N TYR A 3 11.18 11.60 2.85
CA TYR A 3 10.09 10.94 3.55
C TYR A 3 10.18 9.44 3.29
N ALA A 4 9.70 8.67 4.24
CA ALA A 4 9.58 7.24 4.15
C ALA A 4 8.18 6.85 3.68
N GLY A 5 8.11 5.94 2.72
CA GLY A 5 6.91 5.21 2.36
C GLY A 5 7.14 3.72 2.61
N LEU A 6 6.16 3.02 3.18
CA LEU A 6 6.23 1.59 3.41
C LEU A 6 4.90 0.95 3.05
N VAL A 7 4.98 -0.11 2.25
CA VAL A 7 3.87 -1.03 2.01
C VAL A 7 3.93 -2.16 3.02
N TYR A 8 2.80 -2.52 3.60
CA TYR A 8 2.66 -3.73 4.40
C TYR A 8 1.31 -4.38 4.13
N TYR A 9 1.20 -5.64 4.49
CA TYR A 9 0.09 -6.48 4.11
C TYR A 9 -0.48 -7.25 5.28
N GLU A 10 -1.80 -7.32 5.33
CA GLU A 10 -2.53 -8.12 6.32
C GLU A 10 -3.46 -9.08 5.59
N GLU A 11 -3.32 -10.37 5.87
CA GLU A 11 -4.20 -11.39 5.32
C GLU A 11 -5.56 -11.34 6.01
N LYS A 12 -6.64 -11.18 5.23
CA LYS A 12 -8.01 -11.19 5.73
C LYS A 12 -8.88 -12.15 4.93
N ARG A 13 -8.92 -13.41 5.37
CA ARG A 13 -9.73 -14.50 4.79
C ARG A 13 -9.47 -14.75 3.30
N ALA A 14 -10.23 -14.08 2.43
CA ALA A 14 -10.16 -14.22 0.97
C ALA A 14 -9.59 -12.96 0.28
N GLU A 15 -9.33 -11.89 1.05
CA GLU A 15 -8.67 -10.68 0.57
C GLU A 15 -7.31 -10.48 1.25
N ASP A 16 -6.43 -9.79 0.55
CA ASP A 16 -5.24 -9.15 1.09
C ASP A 16 -5.56 -7.68 1.33
N LEU A 17 -5.34 -7.22 2.56
CA LEU A 17 -5.35 -5.80 2.87
C LEU A 17 -3.93 -5.28 2.64
N VAL A 18 -3.80 -4.36 1.69
CA VAL A 18 -2.55 -3.67 1.41
C VAL A 18 -2.63 -2.28 2.00
N THR A 19 -1.67 -1.91 2.84
CA THR A 19 -1.57 -0.55 3.36
C THR A 19 -0.28 0.08 2.88
N PHE A 20 -0.39 1.26 2.26
CA PHE A 20 0.74 2.15 2.11
C PHE A 20 0.69 3.21 3.21
N ALA A 21 1.77 3.33 3.97
CA ALA A 21 1.94 4.33 5.01
C ALA A 21 3.09 5.28 4.67
N ALA A 22 2.90 6.57 4.93
CA ALA A 22 3.90 7.59 4.71
C ALA A 22 4.19 8.38 6.01
N ALA A 23 5.47 8.66 6.23
CA ALA A 23 5.96 9.39 7.40
C ALA A 23 7.23 10.18 7.06
N LYS A 24 7.52 11.20 7.86
CA LYS A 24 8.81 11.90 7.82
C LYS A 24 9.94 11.07 8.45
N ASP A 25 9.63 10.35 9.53
CA ASP A 25 10.58 9.51 10.26
C ASP A 25 10.34 8.01 9.97
N LEU A 26 11.33 7.37 9.34
CA LEU A 26 11.29 5.95 9.03
C LEU A 26 11.30 5.07 10.29
N ASN A 27 12.06 5.46 11.32
CA ASN A 27 12.17 4.66 12.54
C ASN A 27 10.84 4.66 13.29
N ALA A 28 10.21 5.83 13.42
CA ALA A 28 8.88 5.94 14.01
C ALA A 28 7.84 5.11 13.25
N LEU A 29 7.90 5.13 11.90
CA LEU A 29 6.98 4.32 11.08
C LEU A 29 7.21 2.82 11.27
N LEU A 30 8.48 2.39 11.34
CA LEU A 30 8.83 0.98 11.58
C LEU A 30 8.42 0.52 12.98
N GLU A 31 8.54 1.37 14.00
CA GLU A 31 8.09 1.09 15.36
C GLU A 31 6.56 0.97 15.43
N PHE A 32 5.82 1.90 14.82
CA PHE A 32 4.37 1.83 14.71
C PHE A 32 3.91 0.50 14.11
N ILE A 33 4.47 0.11 12.96
CA ILE A 33 4.07 -1.14 12.28
C ILE A 33 4.43 -2.37 13.12
N LYS A 34 5.59 -2.39 13.81
CA LYS A 34 5.94 -3.51 14.72
C LYS A 34 4.93 -3.66 15.85
N LYS A 35 4.44 -2.54 16.39
CA LYS A 35 3.59 -2.50 17.56
C LYS A 35 2.11 -2.75 17.22
N ASP A 36 1.59 -2.00 16.25
CA ASP A 36 0.16 -1.92 15.96
C ASP A 36 -0.27 -2.84 14.80
N CYS A 37 0.69 -3.28 13.98
CA CYS A 37 0.46 -4.20 12.84
C CYS A 37 1.40 -5.42 12.93
N SER A 38 1.55 -6.01 14.12
CA SER A 38 2.58 -7.01 14.42
C SER A 38 2.54 -8.29 13.56
N HIS A 39 1.38 -8.61 12.98
CA HIS A 39 1.20 -9.74 12.07
C HIS A 39 1.33 -9.37 10.59
N ALA A 40 1.58 -8.11 10.27
CA ALA A 40 1.66 -7.66 8.89
C ALA A 40 2.96 -8.12 8.22
N GLU A 41 2.84 -8.64 7.00
CA GLU A 41 3.96 -8.89 6.11
C GLU A 41 4.48 -7.55 5.58
N ARG A 42 5.78 -7.30 5.71
CA ARG A 42 6.40 -6.08 5.19
C ARG A 42 6.66 -6.21 3.69
N GLY A 43 6.19 -5.23 2.94
CA GLY A 43 6.44 -5.10 1.50
C GLY A 43 7.54 -4.10 1.17
N GLN A 44 7.39 -3.48 0.01
CA GLN A 44 8.31 -2.49 -0.53
C GLN A 44 8.40 -1.25 0.38
N ASN A 45 9.62 -0.78 0.61
CA ASN A 45 9.89 0.52 1.22
C ASN A 45 10.52 1.47 0.20
N ILE A 46 10.18 2.76 0.29
CA ILE A 46 10.74 3.79 -0.58
C ILE A 46 11.13 5.02 0.24
N LEU A 47 12.10 5.76 -0.31
CA LEU A 47 12.33 7.15 0.06
C LEU A 47 11.83 8.04 -1.07
N PHE A 48 11.12 9.10 -0.71
CA PHE A 48 10.61 10.08 -1.66
C PHE A 48 10.74 11.50 -1.10
N ARG A 49 10.58 12.49 -1.98
CA ARG A 49 10.50 13.90 -1.60
C ARG A 49 9.25 14.46 -2.23
N PHE A 50 8.49 15.28 -1.51
CA PHE A 50 7.42 16.06 -2.14
C PHE A 50 8.02 17.02 -3.16
N LYS A 51 7.32 17.19 -4.29
CA LYS A 51 7.69 18.12 -5.35
C LYS A 51 7.57 19.58 -4.89
N ASN A 52 6.50 19.88 -4.16
CA ASN A 52 6.15 21.23 -3.71
C ASN A 52 6.16 21.34 -2.18
N PHE A 53 6.35 22.56 -1.66
CA PHE A 53 6.41 22.78 -0.22
C PHE A 53 5.08 22.46 0.46
N ASP A 54 3.98 23.02 -0.02
CA ASP A 54 2.60 22.71 0.42
C ASP A 54 1.98 21.60 -0.45
N GLY A 55 2.82 20.69 -0.91
CA GLY A 55 2.44 19.64 -1.84
C GLY A 55 1.66 18.50 -1.19
N TYR A 56 1.26 17.58 -2.05
CA TYR A 56 0.71 16.29 -1.68
C TYR A 56 1.45 15.20 -2.45
N ILE A 57 1.29 13.96 -2.00
CA ILE A 57 1.49 12.79 -2.85
C ILE A 57 0.15 12.12 -3.09
N GLU A 58 0.00 11.48 -4.24
CA GLU A 58 -1.20 10.72 -4.58
C GLU A 58 -0.82 9.38 -5.20
N LEU A 59 -1.42 8.31 -4.70
CA LEU A 59 -1.30 6.98 -5.27
C LEU A 59 -2.24 6.87 -6.46
N ARG A 60 -1.69 6.64 -7.66
CA ARG A 60 -2.46 6.55 -8.90
C ARG A 60 -2.85 5.10 -9.19
N LEU A 61 -3.96 4.65 -8.61
CA LEU A 61 -4.54 3.32 -8.86
C LEU A 61 -5.36 3.25 -10.16
N ASP A 62 -5.35 4.31 -10.97
CA ASP A 62 -5.98 4.37 -12.29
C ASP A 62 -4.94 4.39 -13.42
N ALA A 63 -3.65 4.28 -13.07
CA ALA A 63 -2.57 4.27 -14.05
C ALA A 63 -2.66 3.03 -14.95
N PRO A 64 -2.30 3.17 -16.25
CA PRO A 64 -2.15 2.03 -17.15
C PRO A 64 -1.20 0.98 -16.57
N GLN A 65 -1.49 -0.30 -16.84
CA GLN A 65 -0.70 -1.44 -16.36
C GLN A 65 -0.04 -2.15 -17.53
N ASP A 66 1.23 -2.49 -17.38
CA ASP A 66 1.98 -3.29 -18.37
C ASP A 66 1.65 -4.78 -18.26
N GLU A 67 1.42 -5.26 -17.02
CA GLU A 67 1.10 -6.64 -16.71
C GLU A 67 -0.41 -6.88 -16.62
N PRO A 68 -0.90 -8.07 -17.01
CA PRO A 68 -2.32 -8.40 -16.89
C PRO A 68 -2.72 -8.50 -15.42
N PHE A 69 -3.89 -7.94 -15.09
CA PHE A 69 -4.52 -8.05 -13.77
C PHE A 69 -5.95 -8.60 -13.88
N THR A 70 -6.30 -9.25 -14.98
CA THR A 70 -7.63 -9.81 -15.23
C THR A 70 -8.07 -10.72 -14.08
N GLY A 71 -9.29 -10.50 -13.59
CA GLY A 71 -9.86 -11.20 -12.45
C GLY A 71 -9.42 -10.68 -11.07
N TRP A 72 -8.51 -9.72 -11.00
CA TRP A 72 -8.16 -9.06 -9.74
C TRP A 72 -9.00 -7.81 -9.50
N SER A 73 -9.46 -7.63 -8.27
CA SER A 73 -10.10 -6.42 -7.78
C SER A 73 -9.13 -5.66 -6.87
N ILE A 74 -8.81 -4.41 -7.23
CA ILE A 74 -7.96 -3.51 -6.45
C ILE A 74 -8.82 -2.32 -6.04
N LYS A 75 -9.17 -2.22 -4.75
CA LYS A 75 -10.15 -1.25 -4.24
C LYS A 75 -9.54 -0.40 -3.13
N PRO A 76 -9.19 0.87 -3.39
CA PRO A 76 -8.76 1.77 -2.33
C PRO A 76 -9.93 2.15 -1.44
N HIS A 77 -9.68 2.29 -0.15
CA HIS A 77 -10.68 2.69 0.86
C HIS A 77 -10.74 4.22 1.04
N LEU A 78 -9.87 4.95 0.33
CA LEU A 78 -9.81 6.41 0.29
C LEU A 78 -9.75 6.87 -1.16
N LYS A 79 -10.52 7.90 -1.55
CA LYS A 79 -10.42 8.54 -2.88
C LYS A 79 -10.54 10.07 -2.74
N PRO A 80 -9.59 10.86 -3.27
CA PRO A 80 -8.32 10.43 -3.87
C PRO A 80 -7.40 9.79 -2.81
N CYS A 81 -6.53 8.87 -3.23
CA CYS A 81 -5.52 8.25 -2.35
C CYS A 81 -4.35 9.23 -2.10
N ARG A 82 -4.65 10.34 -1.42
CA ARG A 82 -3.80 11.53 -1.36
C ARG A 82 -3.39 11.85 0.07
N PHE A 83 -2.11 12.15 0.27
CA PHE A 83 -1.58 12.62 1.55
C PHE A 83 -1.00 14.03 1.40
N LEU A 84 -1.48 14.97 2.21
CA LEU A 84 -0.91 16.30 2.30
C LEU A 84 0.41 16.23 3.05
N ARG A 85 1.42 16.97 2.59
CA ARG A 85 2.72 16.99 3.27
C ARG A 85 2.60 17.42 4.74
N CYS A 86 1.76 18.41 5.01
CA CYS A 86 1.54 18.90 6.38
C CYS A 86 0.93 17.85 7.32
N ASP A 87 0.20 16.86 6.80
CA ASP A 87 -0.33 15.77 7.63
C ASP A 87 0.70 14.65 7.82
N VAL A 88 1.50 14.37 6.79
CA VAL A 88 2.66 13.44 6.89
C VAL A 88 3.70 13.97 7.88
N ASP A 89 3.88 15.29 7.95
CA ASP A 89 4.82 15.95 8.87
C ASP A 89 4.39 15.84 10.34
N LYS A 90 3.09 15.69 10.65
CA LYS A 90 2.56 15.64 12.02
C LYS A 90 2.72 14.29 12.71
N PHE A 91 2.98 13.22 11.97
CA PHE A 91 3.08 11.88 12.57
C PHE A 91 4.17 11.83 13.65
N GLY A 92 3.78 11.43 14.86
CA GLY A 92 4.64 11.40 16.05
C GLY A 92 4.48 12.61 16.98
N GLU A 93 3.67 13.61 16.60
CA GLU A 93 3.24 14.67 17.51
C GLU A 93 2.25 14.14 18.56
N ALA A 94 2.17 14.79 19.73
CA ALA A 94 1.37 14.32 20.88
C ALA A 94 -0.11 14.06 20.54
N ASN A 95 -0.68 14.83 19.60
CA ASN A 95 -2.08 14.70 19.17
C ASN A 95 -2.24 13.98 17.81
N TYR A 96 -1.15 13.49 17.22
CA TYR A 96 -1.15 12.88 15.90
C TYR A 96 -0.32 11.58 15.87
N PRO A 97 -0.78 10.53 16.58
CA PRO A 97 -0.01 9.30 16.77
C PRO A 97 -0.06 8.34 15.58
N LEU A 98 -0.87 8.63 14.55
CA LEU A 98 -1.06 7.74 13.40
C LEU A 98 -0.38 8.30 12.15
N PRO A 99 0.29 7.47 11.35
CA PRO A 99 0.84 7.91 10.07
C PRO A 99 -0.28 8.15 9.05
N SER A 100 0.03 8.88 7.98
CA SER A 100 -0.86 8.95 6.82
C SER A 100 -0.88 7.59 6.12
N THR A 101 -2.06 6.99 5.98
CA THR A 101 -2.20 5.65 5.38
C THR A 101 -3.26 5.60 4.29
N CYS A 102 -3.07 4.69 3.34
CA CYS A 102 -4.03 4.34 2.30
C CYS A 102 -4.20 2.83 2.32
N LEU A 103 -5.37 2.38 2.76
CA LEU A 103 -5.77 0.98 2.77
C LEU A 103 -6.40 0.60 1.43
N ILE A 104 -6.02 -0.57 0.90
CA ILE A 104 -6.44 -1.08 -0.40
C ILE A 104 -6.81 -2.56 -0.22
N SER A 105 -8.06 -2.91 -0.52
CA SER A 105 -8.47 -4.31 -0.62
C SER A 105 -8.02 -4.88 -1.96
N VAL A 106 -7.35 -6.03 -1.92
CA VAL A 106 -6.90 -6.78 -3.09
C VAL A 106 -7.43 -8.20 -3.00
N TYR A 107 -8.19 -8.64 -4.00
CA TYR A 107 -8.65 -10.04 -4.07
C TYR A 107 -8.79 -10.51 -5.51
N GLY A 108 -8.41 -11.76 -5.75
CA GLY A 108 -8.58 -12.43 -7.04
C GLY A 108 -9.86 -13.24 -7.10
N SER A 109 -10.62 -13.12 -8.17
CA SER A 109 -11.77 -13.97 -8.46
C SER A 109 -11.32 -15.35 -8.98
N PRO A 110 -12.21 -16.37 -8.98
CA PRO A 110 -11.98 -17.58 -9.77
C PRO A 110 -11.64 -17.23 -11.22
N GLY A 111 -10.58 -17.84 -11.75
CA GLY A 111 -10.08 -17.56 -13.11
C GLY A 111 -9.23 -16.29 -13.26
N ALA A 112 -8.89 -15.61 -12.16
CA ALA A 112 -7.89 -14.55 -12.20
C ALA A 112 -6.52 -15.08 -12.64
N VAL A 113 -5.71 -14.20 -13.23
CA VAL A 113 -4.31 -14.55 -13.53
C VAL A 113 -3.57 -14.97 -12.25
N PRO A 114 -2.62 -15.94 -12.31
CA PRO A 114 -2.06 -16.57 -11.10
C PRO A 114 -1.33 -15.60 -10.17
N SER A 115 -0.75 -14.54 -10.72
CA SER A 115 -0.05 -13.51 -9.97
C SER A 115 -0.49 -12.12 -10.40
N LEU A 116 -0.70 -11.25 -9.41
CA LEU A 116 -0.85 -9.83 -9.57
C LEU A 116 0.53 -9.16 -9.45
N HIS A 117 0.86 -8.29 -10.39
CA HIS A 117 1.96 -7.34 -10.30
C HIS A 117 1.45 -5.95 -10.71
N TYR A 118 0.79 -5.29 -9.77
CA TYR A 118 0.05 -4.06 -10.03
C TYR A 118 0.86 -2.83 -9.66
N SER A 119 1.14 -1.99 -10.65
CA SER A 119 1.92 -0.77 -10.51
C SER A 119 1.06 0.41 -10.04
N ILE A 120 1.57 1.16 -9.06
CA ILE A 120 0.94 2.34 -8.49
C ILE A 120 1.98 3.48 -8.51
N PRO A 121 1.99 4.30 -9.57
CA PRO A 121 2.80 5.50 -9.61
C PRO A 121 2.40 6.47 -8.49
N LEU A 122 3.40 7.14 -7.93
CA LEU A 122 3.21 8.26 -7.02
C LEU A 122 3.27 9.56 -7.80
N ASP A 123 2.16 10.31 -7.79
CA ASP A 123 2.15 11.69 -8.23
C ASP A 123 2.57 12.62 -7.08
N GLY A 124 3.04 13.83 -7.41
CA GLY A 124 3.42 14.86 -6.43
C GLY A 124 4.79 14.65 -5.76
N VAL A 125 5.55 13.64 -6.19
CA VAL A 125 6.95 13.42 -5.78
C VAL A 125 7.94 14.16 -6.70
N ALA A 126 9.07 14.59 -6.16
CA ALA A 126 10.12 15.28 -6.92
C ALA A 126 10.85 14.35 -7.90
N ASP A 127 11.10 13.11 -7.46
CA ASP A 127 11.69 12.04 -8.26
C ASP A 127 10.61 10.98 -8.48
N PRO A 128 10.25 10.59 -9.73
CA PRO A 128 9.22 9.60 -9.99
C PRO A 128 9.45 8.30 -9.21
N LYS A 129 8.39 7.79 -8.58
CA LYS A 129 8.39 6.51 -7.85
C LYS A 129 7.14 5.73 -8.21
N THR A 130 7.30 4.41 -8.30
CA THR A 130 6.21 3.47 -8.51
C THR A 130 6.28 2.41 -7.41
N LEU A 131 5.15 2.18 -6.77
CA LEU A 131 4.95 1.08 -5.83
C LEU A 131 4.36 -0.10 -6.60
N PHE A 132 4.66 -1.32 -6.17
CA PHE A 132 4.07 -2.52 -6.74
C PHE A 132 3.32 -3.30 -5.68
N ILE A 133 2.06 -3.62 -5.95
CA ILE A 133 1.33 -4.65 -5.23
C ILE A 133 1.63 -5.98 -5.91
N HIS A 134 2.30 -6.86 -5.17
CA HIS A 134 2.56 -8.22 -5.63
C HIS A 134 1.77 -9.23 -4.81
N ARG A 135 0.89 -9.99 -5.46
CA ARG A 135 0.07 -11.02 -4.80
C ARG A 135 -0.11 -12.25 -5.68
N SER A 136 -0.17 -13.42 -5.06
CA SER A 136 -0.48 -14.67 -5.73
C SER A 136 -1.90 -15.07 -5.43
N LEU A 137 -2.61 -15.62 -6.42
CA LEU A 137 -3.95 -16.14 -6.21
C LEU A 137 -3.88 -17.28 -5.19
N ARG A 138 -4.65 -17.16 -4.11
CA ARG A 138 -4.70 -18.21 -3.09
C ARG A 138 -5.44 -19.41 -3.68
N THR A 139 -4.74 -20.53 -3.80
CA THR A 139 -5.40 -21.81 -4.00
C THR A 139 -6.12 -22.17 -2.71
N THR A 140 -7.45 -22.16 -2.71
CA THR A 140 -8.20 -22.88 -1.68
C THR A 140 -7.73 -24.34 -1.73
N PRO A 141 -7.23 -24.93 -0.63
CA PRO A 141 -6.88 -26.34 -0.63
C PRO A 141 -8.13 -27.11 -1.05
N SER A 142 -8.03 -27.85 -2.15
CA SER A 142 -9.09 -28.75 -2.57
C SER A 142 -9.32 -29.73 -1.43
N LEU A 143 -10.50 -29.68 -0.80
CA LEU A 143 -10.98 -30.78 0.01
C LEU A 143 -11.21 -31.96 -0.95
N THR A 144 -10.15 -32.73 -1.22
CA THR A 144 -10.29 -34.06 -1.80
C THR A 144 -10.99 -34.91 -0.74
N SER A 145 -12.32 -34.93 -0.82
CA SER A 145 -13.14 -35.93 -0.16
C SER A 145 -12.79 -37.28 -0.79
N ASN A 146 -11.89 -38.01 -0.14
CA ASN A 146 -11.72 -39.43 -0.42
C ASN A 146 -13.01 -40.13 -0.01
N ARG A 147 -13.72 -40.67 -0.99
CA ARG A 147 -14.89 -41.53 -0.82
C ARG A 147 -14.48 -42.96 -1.13
#